data_AF-A0A366HCA3-F1
#
_entry.id   AF-A0A366HCA3-F1
#
_cell.length_a   1.000
_cell.length_b   1.000
_cell.length_c   1.000
_cell.angle_alpha   90.00
_cell.angle_beta   90.00
_cell.angle_gamma   90.00
#
_symmetry.space_group_name_H-M   'P 1'
#
loop_
_entity.id
_entity.type
_entity.pdbx_description
1 polymer ?
#
loop_
_entity_poly.entity_id
_entity_poly.type
_entity_poly.pdbx_seq_one_letter_code
_entity_poly.pdbx_strand_id
1 'polypeptide(L)'
;MLRPCLVALCLASTLSAQSPDPEPAWTRAADERGPMTADEARAFMKRLAQHAVEHHMKKTDSPQKGMMYEYVWWKKKGQPGQFIQGEALDTMHDGAWFACAMANAHRATGDGYYKDILVHWQLPFYLKMLNESDTLFNNAQVDVRDEAKDTWKNAKEWLLQGTEKGFVPYWWDDGESVSLEMLGKKSERPFFPCTNTFAGQPNPEFRLKGWSHGSSNHLAQDLGIFLIQSWMVLRESPDEVGKDLAAACALAAKHLQECRARHGAANIPVVVAACGLLNGDEAMMKRVASWEKELPAHSQNAFTRSVRDFKPGQKNAIPAFADDPMYGYYTGVSKHRSMPRPLALEMALYAYGVPMLWQMYSDNAPVPPGINRFDLTSINFIDGKPEHLRSQRKGPRGGSIPVGSRFGPQNMAVCGWALQAIKQDASIAAQVKSTVAAALGKPVPHPDVQKWLERELGSGLRTWEAVLNEYGYIPTGIGCQSAMPGVLWDEFSDNGGYAHLISAAAQWVQYLEGKQDWKAWE
;
A
#
# COMPACT_ATOMS: atom_id res chain seq x y z
N MET A 1 -3.33 56.14 56.88
CA MET A 1 -1.89 56.21 56.54
C MET A 1 -1.23 54.95 57.10
N LEU A 2 -0.73 54.06 56.25
CA LEU A 2 0.37 53.09 56.50
C LEU A 2 0.42 52.10 55.31
N ARG A 3 1.56 52.08 54.60
CA ARG A 3 1.96 51.01 53.67
C ARG A 3 2.33 49.75 54.48
N PRO A 4 2.17 48.56 53.89
CA PRO A 4 3.31 47.64 53.80
C PRO A 4 3.40 46.98 52.39
N CYS A 5 4.54 47.13 51.71
CA CYS A 5 5.62 46.13 51.61
C CYS A 5 5.36 45.09 50.51
N LEU A 6 5.92 45.39 49.33
CA LEU A 6 6.23 44.40 48.29
C LEU A 6 7.17 43.34 48.86
N VAL A 7 6.79 42.07 48.70
CA VAL A 7 7.73 40.96 48.64
C VAL A 7 7.67 40.43 47.21
N ALA A 8 8.68 40.76 46.41
CA ALA A 8 8.90 40.16 45.12
C ALA A 8 9.54 38.79 45.33
N LEU A 9 8.75 37.72 45.25
CA LEU A 9 9.27 36.36 45.10
C LEU A 9 9.73 36.20 43.65
N CYS A 10 11.04 36.31 43.41
CA CYS A 10 11.65 35.81 42.18
C CYS A 10 11.60 34.28 42.19
N LEU A 11 10.54 33.70 41.61
CA LEU A 11 10.54 32.31 41.17
C LEU A 11 11.51 32.21 39.99
N ALA A 12 12.76 31.86 40.29
CA ALA A 12 13.70 31.34 39.32
C ALA A 12 13.19 29.97 38.86
N SER A 13 12.32 29.96 37.85
CA SER A 13 12.06 28.77 37.05
C SER A 13 13.35 28.45 36.29
N THR A 14 14.14 27.55 36.85
CA THR A 14 15.19 26.85 36.11
C THR A 14 14.51 26.17 34.93
N LEU A 15 14.62 26.80 33.75
CA LEU A 15 14.44 26.16 32.46
C LEU A 15 15.50 25.06 32.38
N SER A 16 15.19 23.90 32.95
CA SER A 16 15.89 22.67 32.61
C SER A 16 15.68 22.49 31.12
N ALA A 17 16.73 22.74 30.32
CA ALA A 17 16.77 22.28 28.96
C ALA A 17 16.46 20.78 29.02
N GLN A 18 15.27 20.37 28.57
CA GLN A 18 14.96 18.97 28.38
C GLN A 18 16.09 18.42 27.51
N SER A 19 16.87 17.49 28.05
CA SER A 19 17.78 16.71 27.22
C SER A 19 16.93 16.11 26.11
N PRO A 20 17.35 16.23 24.84
CA PRO A 20 16.59 15.65 23.74
C PRO A 20 16.35 14.16 24.05
N ASP A 21 15.12 13.71 23.82
CA ASP A 21 14.77 12.30 24.02
C ASP A 21 15.80 11.43 23.28
N PRO A 22 16.27 10.32 23.90
CA PRO A 22 17.22 9.44 23.25
C PRO A 22 16.64 8.96 21.92
N GLU A 23 17.48 8.98 20.88
CA GLU A 23 17.09 8.56 19.54
C GLU A 23 16.57 7.10 19.55
N PRO A 24 15.39 6.82 18.96
CA PRO A 24 14.78 5.48 18.97
C PRO A 24 15.72 4.39 18.45
N ALA A 25 15.68 3.20 19.06
CA ALA A 25 16.62 2.13 18.73
C ALA A 25 16.50 1.66 17.27
N TRP A 26 15.29 1.70 16.71
CA TRP A 26 15.05 1.31 15.33
C TRP A 26 15.80 2.17 14.30
N THR A 27 16.19 3.41 14.60
CA THR A 27 16.90 4.26 13.63
C THR A 27 18.34 3.79 13.39
N ARG A 28 18.94 3.04 14.32
CA ARG A 28 20.32 2.52 14.23
C ARG A 28 20.40 1.02 13.97
N ALA A 29 19.29 0.30 14.11
CA ALA A 29 19.24 -1.16 14.00
C ALA A 29 19.87 -1.72 12.72
N ALA A 30 19.68 -1.02 11.60
CA ALA A 30 20.23 -1.40 10.31
C ALA A 30 21.76 -1.28 10.23
N ASP A 31 22.32 -0.22 10.82
CA ASP A 31 23.76 0.03 10.83
C ASP A 31 24.48 -0.91 11.82
N GLU A 32 23.82 -1.25 12.93
CA GLU A 32 24.37 -2.12 13.97
C GLU A 32 24.36 -3.61 13.57
N ARG A 33 23.37 -4.05 12.80
CA ARG A 33 23.15 -5.49 12.49
C ARG A 33 23.37 -5.87 11.04
N GLY A 34 23.46 -4.90 10.12
CA GLY A 34 23.59 -5.14 8.69
C GLY A 34 22.36 -5.79 8.06
N PRO A 35 22.41 -6.17 6.77
CA PRO A 35 21.29 -6.81 6.07
C PRO A 35 20.85 -8.14 6.72
N MET A 36 19.57 -8.47 6.66
CA MET A 36 19.08 -9.79 7.09
C MET A 36 19.70 -10.93 6.26
N THR A 37 20.02 -12.06 6.90
CA THR A 37 20.21 -13.33 6.17
C THR A 37 18.87 -13.88 5.68
N ALA A 38 18.91 -14.90 4.82
CA ALA A 38 17.69 -15.55 4.31
C ALA A 38 16.85 -16.17 5.45
N ASP A 39 17.49 -16.84 6.42
CA ASP A 39 16.79 -17.47 7.54
C ASP A 39 16.13 -16.45 8.47
N GLU A 40 16.81 -15.34 8.72
CA GLU A 40 16.27 -14.26 9.53
C GLU A 40 15.09 -13.57 8.82
N ALA A 41 15.19 -13.37 7.50
CA ALA A 41 14.09 -12.86 6.70
C ALA A 41 12.89 -13.81 6.68
N ARG A 42 13.11 -15.14 6.60
CA ARG A 42 12.05 -16.15 6.71
C ARG A 42 11.35 -16.08 8.07
N ALA A 43 12.12 -16.02 9.16
CA ALA A 43 11.59 -15.93 10.51
C ALA A 43 10.78 -14.64 10.72
N PHE A 44 11.32 -13.49 10.28
CA PHE A 44 10.63 -12.20 10.38
C PHE A 44 9.34 -12.18 9.55
N MET A 45 9.39 -12.67 8.31
CA MET A 45 8.23 -12.79 7.43
C MET A 45 7.11 -13.65 8.04
N LYS A 46 7.46 -14.78 8.67
CA LYS A 46 6.50 -15.63 9.36
C LYS A 46 5.85 -14.91 10.55
N ARG A 47 6.66 -14.21 11.34
CA ARG A 47 6.19 -13.42 12.48
C ARG A 47 5.24 -12.30 12.05
N LEU A 48 5.56 -11.57 10.98
CA LEU A 48 4.67 -10.54 10.41
C LEU A 48 3.33 -11.14 10.00
N ALA A 49 3.34 -12.27 9.27
CA ALA A 49 2.11 -12.92 8.81
C ALA A 49 1.25 -13.42 9.98
N GLN A 50 1.87 -14.03 11.00
CA GLN A 50 1.18 -14.45 12.22
C GLN A 50 0.53 -13.27 12.94
N HIS A 51 1.26 -12.17 13.07
CA HIS A 51 0.78 -10.99 13.77
C HIS A 51 -0.39 -10.30 13.05
N ALA A 52 -0.30 -10.15 11.73
CA ALA A 52 -1.39 -9.64 10.90
C ALA A 52 -2.63 -10.54 10.97
N VAL A 53 -2.46 -11.86 10.85
CA VAL A 53 -3.57 -12.82 11.00
C VAL A 53 -4.19 -12.76 12.40
N GLU A 54 -3.41 -12.50 13.44
CA GLU A 54 -3.92 -12.40 14.80
C GLU A 54 -4.77 -11.15 15.04
N HIS A 55 -4.38 -10.01 14.47
CA HIS A 55 -4.95 -8.72 14.86
C HIS A 55 -5.79 -8.03 13.79
N HIS A 56 -5.54 -8.31 12.52
CA HIS A 56 -6.24 -7.68 11.40
C HIS A 56 -7.29 -8.59 10.76
N MET A 57 -7.16 -9.92 10.88
CA MET A 57 -8.09 -10.84 10.21
C MET A 57 -9.40 -11.02 10.99
N LYS A 58 -10.53 -10.86 10.31
CA LYS A 58 -11.85 -11.21 10.83
C LYS A 58 -12.03 -12.73 10.82
N LYS A 59 -12.04 -13.35 12.02
CA LYS A 59 -12.17 -14.81 12.18
C LYS A 59 -13.55 -15.29 12.60
N THR A 60 -14.40 -14.38 13.08
CA THR A 60 -15.77 -14.71 13.52
C THR A 60 -16.61 -15.22 12.36
N ASP A 61 -17.59 -16.06 12.65
CA ASP A 61 -18.53 -16.54 11.65
C ASP A 61 -19.48 -15.42 11.21
N SER A 62 -19.11 -14.75 10.12
CA SER A 62 -19.87 -13.66 9.50
C SER A 62 -19.61 -13.63 8.00
N PRO A 63 -20.38 -12.85 7.21
CA PRO A 63 -20.09 -12.63 5.79
C PRO A 63 -18.69 -12.06 5.50
N GLN A 64 -18.00 -11.53 6.52
CA GLN A 64 -16.66 -10.95 6.46
C GLN A 64 -15.56 -11.92 6.90
N LYS A 65 -15.88 -13.18 7.22
CA LYS A 65 -14.87 -14.16 7.66
C LYS A 65 -13.76 -14.26 6.62
N GLY A 66 -12.52 -13.95 7.01
CA GLY A 66 -11.35 -13.93 6.13
C GLY A 66 -10.95 -12.53 5.61
N MET A 67 -11.78 -11.51 5.82
CA MET A 67 -11.45 -10.11 5.56
C MET A 67 -10.31 -9.64 6.46
N MET A 68 -9.44 -8.77 5.95
CA MET A 68 -8.39 -8.10 6.70
C MET A 68 -8.77 -6.63 6.93
N TYR A 69 -8.83 -6.19 8.18
CA TYR A 69 -8.96 -4.78 8.51
C TYR A 69 -7.67 -4.04 8.15
N GLU A 70 -7.79 -2.92 7.45
CA GLU A 70 -6.65 -2.06 7.08
C GLU A 70 -6.00 -1.45 8.33
N TYR A 71 -6.76 -0.73 9.17
CA TYR A 71 -6.23 -0.14 10.40
C TYR A 71 -6.81 -0.73 11.68
N VAL A 72 -5.92 -1.00 12.63
CA VAL A 72 -6.25 -1.34 14.02
C VAL A 72 -5.70 -0.26 14.94
N TRP A 73 -6.59 0.47 15.63
CA TRP A 73 -6.23 1.38 16.71
C TRP A 73 -5.75 0.60 17.92
N TRP A 74 -4.42 0.55 18.06
CA TRP A 74 -3.74 -0.28 19.03
C TRP A 74 -4.14 0.06 20.47
N LYS A 75 -4.33 1.36 20.77
CA LYS A 75 -4.79 1.81 22.09
C LYS A 75 -6.22 1.38 22.43
N LYS A 76 -7.04 1.05 21.42
CA LYS A 76 -8.42 0.55 21.58
C LYS A 76 -8.55 -0.95 21.32
N LYS A 77 -7.45 -1.70 21.22
CA LYS A 77 -7.49 -3.14 20.95
C LYS A 77 -8.45 -3.86 21.91
N GLY A 78 -9.39 -4.61 21.33
CA GLY A 78 -10.45 -5.30 22.07
C GLY A 78 -11.66 -4.44 22.47
N GLN A 79 -11.71 -3.16 22.11
CA GLN A 79 -12.80 -2.23 22.41
C GLN A 79 -13.57 -1.82 21.15
N PRO A 80 -14.82 -1.34 21.28
CA PRO A 80 -15.54 -0.73 20.16
C PRO A 80 -14.74 0.41 19.51
N GLY A 81 -14.73 0.43 18.16
CA GLY A 81 -14.04 1.45 17.38
C GLY A 81 -12.52 1.24 17.29
N GLN A 82 -12.03 0.02 17.56
CA GLN A 82 -10.64 -0.34 17.27
C GLN A 82 -10.35 -0.39 15.77
N PHE A 83 -11.36 -0.57 14.92
CA PHE A 83 -11.20 -0.55 13.46
C PHE A 83 -11.75 0.78 12.93
N ILE A 84 -10.88 1.60 12.34
CA ILE A 84 -11.17 3.03 12.11
C ILE A 84 -11.84 3.32 10.79
N GLN A 85 -11.63 2.48 9.79
CA GLN A 85 -12.37 2.58 8.54
C GLN A 85 -13.67 1.75 8.57
N GLY A 86 -14.18 1.45 9.76
CA GLY A 86 -15.43 0.72 9.95
C GLY A 86 -15.24 -0.76 10.25
N GLU A 87 -16.28 -1.35 10.85
CA GLU A 87 -16.42 -2.80 10.99
C GLU A 87 -17.26 -3.41 9.86
N ALA A 88 -17.73 -2.57 8.92
CA ALA A 88 -18.54 -2.98 7.78
C ALA A 88 -17.63 -3.46 6.64
N LEU A 89 -18.21 -3.71 5.46
CA LEU A 89 -17.45 -4.22 4.34
C LEU A 89 -16.49 -3.17 3.75
N ASP A 90 -16.42 -1.95 4.31
CA ASP A 90 -15.68 -0.79 3.82
C ASP A 90 -14.14 -0.80 3.99
N THR A 91 -13.49 -1.95 4.21
CA THR A 91 -12.03 -2.03 4.48
C THR A 91 -11.35 -3.27 3.90
N MET A 92 -10.90 -3.23 2.64
CA MET A 92 -10.41 -4.46 1.98
C MET A 92 -9.21 -4.33 1.07
N HIS A 93 -8.80 -3.11 0.70
CA HIS A 93 -7.62 -2.83 -0.12
C HIS A 93 -6.39 -3.61 0.39
N ASP A 94 -6.00 -3.38 1.65
CA ASP A 94 -4.80 -4.00 2.21
C ASP A 94 -4.90 -5.52 2.35
N GLY A 95 -6.11 -6.07 2.43
CA GLY A 95 -6.30 -7.51 2.46
C GLY A 95 -6.02 -8.18 1.10
N ALA A 96 -6.24 -7.48 -0.01
CA ALA A 96 -5.81 -7.94 -1.34
C ALA A 96 -4.27 -7.98 -1.42
N TRP A 97 -3.60 -6.94 -0.92
CA TRP A 97 -2.13 -6.92 -0.79
C TRP A 97 -1.61 -8.00 0.16
N PHE A 98 -2.30 -8.26 1.28
CA PHE A 98 -1.90 -9.32 2.20
C PHE A 98 -2.01 -10.70 1.55
N ALA A 99 -3.04 -10.95 0.75
CA ALA A 99 -3.18 -12.20 -0.01
C ALA A 99 -2.08 -12.36 -1.07
N CYS A 100 -1.76 -11.28 -1.78
CA CYS A 100 -0.60 -11.20 -2.68
C CYS A 100 0.71 -11.54 -1.93
N ALA A 101 0.87 -11.00 -0.72
CA ALA A 101 2.02 -11.29 0.14
C ALA A 101 2.09 -12.76 0.58
N MET A 102 0.96 -13.40 0.89
CA MET A 102 0.90 -14.84 1.18
C MET A 102 1.35 -15.68 -0.02
N ALA A 103 0.91 -15.33 -1.23
CA ALA A 103 1.35 -16.01 -2.43
C ALA A 103 2.87 -15.82 -2.67
N ASN A 104 3.39 -14.60 -2.51
CA ASN A 104 4.81 -14.31 -2.64
C ASN A 104 5.65 -15.06 -1.60
N ALA A 105 5.22 -15.07 -0.34
CA ALA A 105 5.89 -15.79 0.74
C ALA A 105 5.88 -17.31 0.49
N HIS A 106 4.73 -17.87 0.06
CA HIS A 106 4.66 -19.28 -0.30
C HIS A 106 5.63 -19.63 -1.43
N ARG A 107 5.66 -18.86 -2.52
CA ARG A 107 6.58 -19.10 -3.66
C ARG A 107 8.05 -18.97 -3.26
N ALA A 108 8.39 -17.99 -2.43
CA ALA A 108 9.76 -17.77 -1.97
C ALA A 108 10.26 -18.85 -0.98
N THR A 109 9.35 -19.53 -0.27
CA THR A 109 9.71 -20.38 0.87
C THR A 109 9.31 -21.85 0.76
N GLY A 110 8.27 -22.16 0.00
CA GLY A 110 7.60 -23.47 0.05
C GLY A 110 6.84 -23.74 1.36
N ASP A 111 6.78 -22.78 2.31
CA ASP A 111 6.06 -22.97 3.57
C ASP A 111 4.55 -22.98 3.31
N GLY A 112 3.91 -24.11 3.65
CA GLY A 112 2.47 -24.33 3.44
C GLY A 112 1.58 -23.37 4.22
N TYR A 113 2.04 -22.83 5.34
CA TYR A 113 1.27 -21.90 6.18
C TYR A 113 0.72 -20.69 5.41
N TYR A 114 1.52 -20.12 4.51
CA TYR A 114 1.09 -18.96 3.73
C TYR A 114 0.00 -19.35 2.72
N LYS A 115 0.14 -20.52 2.08
CA LYS A 115 -0.91 -21.07 1.21
C LYS A 115 -2.18 -21.38 2.00
N ASP A 116 -2.06 -21.93 3.21
CA ASP A 116 -3.20 -22.26 4.06
C ASP A 116 -3.99 -21.02 4.48
N ILE A 117 -3.31 -19.91 4.81
CA ILE A 117 -3.98 -18.62 5.05
C ILE A 117 -4.77 -18.18 3.81
N LEU A 118 -4.11 -18.20 2.66
CA LEU A 118 -4.71 -17.77 1.40
C LEU A 118 -5.96 -18.60 1.06
N VAL A 119 -5.85 -19.93 1.13
CA VAL A 119 -6.88 -20.89 0.73
C VAL A 119 -8.04 -20.97 1.71
N HIS A 120 -7.78 -20.95 3.02
CA HIS A 120 -8.83 -21.18 4.02
C HIS A 120 -9.50 -19.92 4.54
N TRP A 121 -8.85 -18.76 4.37
CA TRP A 121 -9.36 -17.49 4.90
C TRP A 121 -9.63 -16.47 3.80
N GLN A 122 -8.61 -16.06 3.06
CA GLN A 122 -8.73 -14.89 2.19
C GLN A 122 -9.50 -15.20 0.89
N LEU A 123 -9.15 -16.27 0.17
CA LEU A 123 -9.81 -16.63 -1.09
C LEU A 123 -11.32 -16.83 -0.95
N PRO A 124 -11.82 -17.62 0.03
CA PRO A 124 -13.27 -17.80 0.19
C PRO A 124 -14.00 -16.47 0.35
N PHE A 125 -13.42 -15.54 1.08
CA PHE A 125 -13.99 -14.22 1.30
C PHE A 125 -14.03 -13.38 0.00
N TYR A 126 -12.87 -13.15 -0.62
CA TYR A 126 -12.77 -12.27 -1.79
C TYR A 126 -13.44 -12.86 -3.04
N LEU A 127 -13.39 -14.18 -3.23
CA LEU A 127 -14.08 -14.84 -4.35
C LEU A 127 -15.59 -14.77 -4.20
N LYS A 128 -16.11 -14.91 -2.97
CA LYS A 128 -17.53 -14.68 -2.70
C LYS A 128 -17.92 -13.23 -3.04
N MET A 129 -17.12 -12.25 -2.60
CA MET A 129 -17.38 -10.85 -2.93
C MET A 129 -17.41 -10.59 -4.43
N LEU A 130 -16.56 -11.25 -5.24
CA LEU A 130 -16.51 -11.00 -6.68
C LEU A 130 -17.52 -11.84 -7.48
N ASN A 131 -17.72 -13.11 -7.13
CA ASN A 131 -18.54 -14.04 -7.89
C ASN A 131 -20.02 -14.02 -7.50
N GLU A 132 -20.34 -13.51 -6.30
CA GLU A 132 -21.69 -13.45 -5.74
C GLU A 132 -22.10 -12.01 -5.34
N SER A 133 -21.36 -10.98 -5.77
CA SER A 133 -21.69 -9.58 -5.44
C SER A 133 -23.10 -9.15 -5.85
N ASP A 134 -23.69 -9.78 -6.87
CA ASP A 134 -25.07 -9.54 -7.30
C ASP A 134 -26.10 -9.96 -6.24
N THR A 135 -25.77 -10.92 -5.39
CA THR A 135 -26.61 -11.35 -4.26
C THR A 135 -26.32 -10.56 -2.98
N LEU A 136 -25.11 -10.03 -2.86
CA LEU A 136 -24.63 -9.34 -1.67
C LEU A 136 -24.92 -7.84 -1.70
N PHE A 137 -24.85 -7.25 -2.89
CA PHE A 137 -24.97 -5.81 -3.09
C PHE A 137 -26.11 -5.50 -4.06
N ASN A 138 -26.99 -4.62 -3.61
CA ASN A 138 -28.01 -4.01 -4.45
C ASN A 138 -28.13 -2.53 -4.09
N ASN A 139 -28.82 -1.78 -4.95
CA ASN A 139 -29.13 -0.36 -4.74
C ASN A 139 -30.63 -0.12 -4.50
N ALA A 140 -31.38 -1.13 -4.02
CA ALA A 140 -32.82 -0.99 -3.75
C ALA A 140 -33.10 -0.02 -2.59
N GLN A 141 -32.18 0.05 -1.63
CA GLN A 141 -32.16 1.05 -0.57
C GLN A 141 -30.97 1.99 -0.78
N VAL A 142 -31.25 3.28 -1.03
CA VAL A 142 -30.24 4.33 -1.21
C VAL A 142 -30.35 5.35 -0.07
N ASP A 143 -29.39 5.28 0.85
CA ASP A 143 -29.20 6.23 1.93
C ASP A 143 -28.15 7.25 1.54
N VAL A 144 -28.56 8.51 1.50
CA VAL A 144 -27.69 9.65 1.17
C VAL A 144 -28.26 10.91 1.81
N ARG A 145 -27.41 11.87 2.16
CA ARG A 145 -27.84 13.19 2.63
C ARG A 145 -28.68 13.90 1.57
N ASP A 146 -29.66 14.69 2.02
CA ASP A 146 -30.62 15.34 1.12
C ASP A 146 -29.91 16.32 0.17
N GLU A 147 -28.92 17.06 0.65
CA GLU A 147 -28.12 18.00 -0.14
C GLU A 147 -27.21 17.32 -1.18
N ALA A 148 -26.95 16.02 -1.04
CA ALA A 148 -26.09 15.26 -1.95
C ALA A 148 -26.87 14.44 -3.00
N LYS A 149 -28.20 14.36 -2.90
CA LYS A 149 -29.04 13.59 -3.85
C LYS A 149 -28.84 14.03 -5.29
N ASP A 150 -28.79 15.33 -5.54
CA ASP A 150 -28.62 15.89 -6.88
C ASP A 150 -27.20 15.69 -7.44
N THR A 151 -26.19 15.56 -6.58
CA THR A 151 -24.80 15.28 -6.98
C THR A 151 -24.68 13.92 -7.66
N TRP A 152 -25.40 12.91 -7.16
CA TRP A 152 -25.18 11.52 -7.55
C TRP A 152 -26.20 10.97 -8.55
N LYS A 153 -27.30 11.68 -8.83
CA LYS A 153 -28.41 11.19 -9.66
C LYS A 153 -28.03 10.68 -11.06
N ASN A 154 -26.95 11.20 -11.64
CA ASN A 154 -26.50 10.86 -12.99
C ASN A 154 -25.11 10.20 -13.02
N ALA A 155 -24.53 9.87 -11.86
CA ALA A 155 -23.16 9.36 -11.76
C ALA A 155 -23.06 7.84 -12.01
N LYS A 156 -23.66 7.35 -13.10
CA LYS A 156 -23.76 5.89 -13.39
C LYS A 156 -22.40 5.19 -13.50
N GLU A 157 -21.38 5.89 -13.95
CA GLU A 157 -20.00 5.37 -14.03
C GLU A 157 -19.38 5.14 -12.65
N TRP A 158 -19.96 5.77 -11.61
CA TRP A 158 -19.44 5.73 -10.25
C TRP A 158 -20.30 4.87 -9.32
N LEU A 159 -21.51 4.48 -9.72
CA LEU A 159 -22.52 3.90 -8.85
C LEU A 159 -22.99 2.52 -9.32
N LEU A 160 -23.25 1.63 -8.38
CA LEU A 160 -23.89 0.33 -8.57
C LEU A 160 -25.18 0.46 -9.39
N GLN A 161 -25.31 -0.33 -10.46
CA GLN A 161 -26.44 -0.32 -11.37
C GLN A 161 -27.31 -1.57 -11.15
N GLY A 162 -28.09 -1.55 -10.07
CA GLY A 162 -28.96 -2.68 -9.69
C GLY A 162 -28.19 -3.71 -8.87
N THR A 163 -28.02 -4.90 -9.44
CA THR A 163 -27.23 -6.00 -8.87
C THR A 163 -26.19 -6.42 -9.89
N GLU A 164 -24.94 -6.61 -9.48
CA GLU A 164 -23.83 -6.82 -10.41
C GLU A 164 -22.79 -7.80 -9.86
N LYS A 165 -22.40 -8.79 -10.66
CA LYS A 165 -21.18 -9.58 -10.41
C LYS A 165 -19.92 -8.74 -10.65
N GLY A 166 -18.87 -9.00 -9.88
CA GLY A 166 -17.59 -8.28 -9.93
C GLY A 166 -17.63 -6.86 -9.38
N PHE A 167 -18.72 -6.50 -8.68
CA PHE A 167 -18.83 -5.18 -8.07
C PHE A 167 -17.91 -5.06 -6.86
N VAL A 168 -17.17 -3.96 -6.81
CA VAL A 168 -16.22 -3.65 -5.75
C VAL A 168 -16.60 -2.29 -5.16
N PRO A 169 -17.18 -2.27 -3.95
CA PRO A 169 -17.68 -1.01 -3.41
C PRO A 169 -16.56 0.02 -3.17
N TYR A 170 -16.86 1.29 -3.42
CA TYR A 170 -15.96 2.45 -3.23
C TYR A 170 -15.85 2.82 -1.77
N TRP A 171 -14.74 3.45 -1.36
CA TRP A 171 -14.32 3.63 0.03
C TRP A 171 -13.84 2.33 0.69
N TRP A 172 -13.48 1.34 -0.13
CA TRP A 172 -12.68 0.21 0.30
C TRP A 172 -11.18 0.45 0.02
N ASP A 173 -10.83 1.63 -0.50
CA ASP A 173 -9.52 2.11 -0.98
C ASP A 173 -8.99 3.32 -0.19
N ASP A 174 -7.66 3.38 -0.01
CA ASP A 174 -6.85 4.55 0.38
C ASP A 174 -7.22 5.33 1.65
N GLY A 175 -7.50 4.62 2.75
CA GLY A 175 -7.48 5.26 4.07
C GLY A 175 -8.70 6.10 4.44
N GLU A 176 -9.67 6.27 3.53
CA GLU A 176 -10.98 6.85 3.81
C GLU A 176 -12.02 5.74 4.03
N SER A 177 -13.11 6.03 4.75
CA SER A 177 -14.29 5.14 4.82
C SER A 177 -15.57 5.94 5.02
N VAL A 178 -16.72 5.42 4.58
CA VAL A 178 -18.00 6.09 4.77
C VAL A 178 -18.23 6.35 6.27
N SER A 179 -17.82 5.40 7.10
CA SER A 179 -17.82 5.53 8.56
C SER A 179 -16.96 6.70 9.06
N LEU A 180 -15.77 6.92 8.49
CA LEU A 180 -14.90 8.06 8.81
C LEU A 180 -15.53 9.40 8.40
N GLU A 181 -16.17 9.46 7.24
CA GLU A 181 -16.87 10.68 6.79
C GLU A 181 -18.05 11.01 7.70
N MET A 182 -18.88 10.01 8.00
CA MET A 182 -20.01 10.15 8.91
C MET A 182 -19.55 10.59 10.30
N LEU A 183 -18.49 10.00 10.84
CA LEU A 183 -17.88 10.38 12.12
C LEU A 183 -17.34 11.81 12.11
N GLY A 184 -16.57 12.17 11.07
CA GLY A 184 -16.00 13.51 10.93
C GLY A 184 -17.05 14.62 10.81
N LYS A 185 -18.17 14.33 10.15
CA LYS A 185 -19.30 15.26 10.00
C LYS A 185 -20.35 15.16 11.10
N LYS A 186 -20.25 14.17 11.99
CA LYS A 186 -21.27 13.85 13.00
C LYS A 186 -22.66 13.69 12.38
N SER A 187 -22.75 12.90 11.31
CA SER A 187 -23.98 12.71 10.55
C SER A 187 -24.37 11.23 10.47
N GLU A 188 -25.65 10.95 10.69
CA GLU A 188 -26.21 9.59 10.59
C GLU A 188 -26.47 9.16 9.13
N ARG A 189 -26.34 10.07 8.17
CA ARG A 189 -26.45 9.80 6.73
C ARG A 189 -25.13 10.07 6.01
N PRO A 190 -24.72 9.24 5.05
CA PRO A 190 -23.49 9.43 4.30
C PRO A 190 -23.65 10.48 3.19
N PHE A 191 -22.57 11.18 2.85
CA PHE A 191 -22.55 12.04 1.65
C PHE A 191 -22.57 11.25 0.34
N PHE A 192 -21.89 10.10 0.33
CA PHE A 192 -21.85 9.18 -0.80
C PHE A 192 -23.03 8.17 -0.72
N PRO A 193 -23.70 7.79 -1.83
CA PRO A 193 -24.80 6.84 -1.79
C PRO A 193 -24.38 5.48 -1.22
N CYS A 194 -25.14 4.97 -0.25
CA CYS A 194 -24.89 3.69 0.41
C CYS A 194 -26.19 2.94 0.71
N THR A 195 -26.08 1.68 1.11
CA THR A 195 -27.11 1.03 1.93
C THR A 195 -26.64 1.08 3.38
N ASN A 196 -27.41 1.76 4.24
CA ASN A 196 -27.14 1.87 5.67
C ASN A 196 -28.32 1.34 6.48
N THR A 197 -28.16 0.15 7.06
CA THR A 197 -29.21 -0.48 7.89
C THR A 197 -29.47 0.26 9.21
N PHE A 198 -28.60 1.21 9.60
CA PHE A 198 -28.85 2.13 10.71
C PHE A 198 -29.60 3.40 10.30
N ALA A 199 -29.95 3.60 9.02
CA ALA A 199 -30.70 4.77 8.60
C ALA A 199 -32.02 4.89 9.38
N GLY A 200 -32.23 6.04 10.03
CA GLY A 200 -33.40 6.29 10.86
C GLY A 200 -33.37 5.64 12.25
N GLN A 201 -32.25 5.05 12.66
CA GLN A 201 -32.02 4.49 14.00
C GLN A 201 -30.90 5.25 14.72
N PRO A 202 -30.87 5.28 16.07
CA PRO A 202 -29.78 5.91 16.81
C PRO A 202 -28.42 5.30 16.44
N ASN A 203 -27.51 6.14 15.95
CA ASN A 203 -26.15 5.74 15.56
C ASN A 203 -25.12 6.68 16.21
N PRO A 204 -24.94 6.63 17.55
CA PRO A 204 -24.11 7.58 18.29
C PRO A 204 -22.61 7.49 17.94
N GLU A 205 -22.20 6.40 17.29
CA GLU A 205 -20.82 6.17 16.85
C GLU A 205 -20.62 6.51 15.36
N PHE A 206 -21.66 6.96 14.66
CA PHE A 206 -21.64 7.37 13.25
C PHE A 206 -21.01 6.33 12.31
N ARG A 207 -21.33 5.03 12.53
CA ARG A 207 -20.80 3.93 11.70
C ARG A 207 -21.70 3.60 10.53
N LEU A 208 -21.12 3.20 9.41
CA LEU A 208 -21.87 2.52 8.37
C LEU A 208 -22.18 1.09 8.82
N LYS A 209 -23.43 0.64 8.63
CA LYS A 209 -23.77 -0.79 8.67
C LYS A 209 -24.43 -1.18 7.35
N GLY A 210 -23.59 -1.62 6.41
CA GLY A 210 -23.99 -2.01 5.06
C GLY A 210 -22.83 -1.84 4.09
N TRP A 211 -23.06 -1.22 2.94
CA TRP A 211 -22.06 -1.05 1.89
C TRP A 211 -22.23 0.27 1.14
N SER A 212 -21.13 0.76 0.61
CA SER A 212 -21.11 1.86 -0.35
C SER A 212 -21.69 1.41 -1.69
N HIS A 213 -22.41 2.29 -2.39
CA HIS A 213 -22.84 2.02 -3.76
C HIS A 213 -21.80 2.44 -4.78
N GLY A 214 -20.68 3.03 -4.35
CA GLY A 214 -19.68 3.49 -5.30
C GLY A 214 -18.88 2.34 -5.89
N SER A 215 -18.22 2.55 -7.01
CA SER A 215 -17.50 1.52 -7.76
C SER A 215 -15.99 1.81 -7.80
N SER A 216 -15.16 1.14 -6.99
CA SER A 216 -13.73 1.48 -6.89
C SER A 216 -12.90 0.96 -8.07
N ASN A 217 -12.16 1.85 -8.72
CA ASN A 217 -11.16 1.48 -9.72
C ASN A 217 -9.81 1.10 -9.10
N HIS A 218 -9.45 1.70 -7.97
CA HIS A 218 -8.20 1.43 -7.29
C HIS A 218 -8.22 0.01 -6.70
N LEU A 219 -9.22 -0.31 -5.87
CA LEU A 219 -9.39 -1.67 -5.34
C LEU A 219 -9.50 -2.74 -6.45
N ALA A 220 -10.12 -2.41 -7.59
CA ALA A 220 -10.16 -3.33 -8.72
C ALA A 220 -8.75 -3.68 -9.23
N GLN A 221 -7.79 -2.76 -9.17
CA GLN A 221 -6.40 -3.01 -9.52
C GLN A 221 -5.77 -4.02 -8.56
N ASP A 222 -5.93 -3.83 -7.25
CA ASP A 222 -5.37 -4.75 -6.24
C ASP A 222 -6.01 -6.13 -6.31
N LEU A 223 -7.32 -6.18 -6.52
CA LEU A 223 -8.04 -7.44 -6.72
C LEU A 223 -7.58 -8.14 -8.00
N GLY A 224 -7.23 -7.39 -9.06
CA GLY A 224 -6.58 -7.95 -10.25
C GLY A 224 -5.26 -8.65 -9.91
N ILE A 225 -4.39 -8.01 -9.11
CA ILE A 225 -3.13 -8.62 -8.64
C ILE A 225 -3.42 -9.84 -7.76
N PHE A 226 -4.31 -9.70 -6.80
CA PHE A 226 -4.72 -10.78 -5.90
C PHE A 226 -5.18 -12.02 -6.68
N LEU A 227 -6.03 -11.84 -7.69
CA LEU A 227 -6.51 -12.93 -8.54
C LEU A 227 -5.37 -13.57 -9.32
N ILE A 228 -4.47 -12.77 -9.91
CA ILE A 228 -3.27 -13.27 -10.59
C ILE A 228 -2.44 -14.11 -9.63
N GLN A 229 -2.01 -13.55 -8.49
CA GLN A 229 -1.13 -14.22 -7.55
C GLN A 229 -1.74 -15.49 -6.97
N SER A 230 -3.03 -15.44 -6.62
CA SER A 230 -3.74 -16.61 -6.07
C SER A 230 -3.88 -17.70 -7.11
N TRP A 231 -4.23 -17.35 -8.35
CA TRP A 231 -4.30 -18.31 -9.44
C TRP A 231 -2.93 -18.94 -9.72
N MET A 232 -1.84 -18.16 -9.72
CA MET A 232 -0.48 -18.69 -9.92
C MET A 232 -0.11 -19.76 -8.88
N VAL A 233 -0.54 -19.61 -7.62
CA VAL A 233 -0.32 -20.61 -6.55
C VAL A 233 -1.17 -21.87 -6.73
N LEU A 234 -2.32 -21.77 -7.42
CA LEU A 234 -3.35 -22.81 -7.44
C LEU A 234 -3.56 -23.50 -8.79
N ARG A 235 -3.13 -22.89 -9.91
CA ARG A 235 -3.40 -23.39 -11.27
C ARG A 235 -2.86 -24.80 -11.54
N GLU A 236 -1.81 -25.18 -10.81
CA GLU A 236 -1.16 -26.49 -10.87
C GLU A 236 -1.44 -27.33 -9.61
N SER A 237 -2.42 -26.95 -8.78
CA SER A 237 -2.73 -27.70 -7.56
C SER A 237 -3.16 -29.14 -7.91
N PRO A 238 -2.61 -30.16 -7.24
CA PRO A 238 -2.94 -31.55 -7.53
C PRO A 238 -4.31 -31.96 -6.97
N ASP A 239 -4.79 -31.26 -5.94
CA ASP A 239 -6.07 -31.50 -5.28
C ASP A 239 -7.23 -30.72 -5.90
N GLU A 240 -8.45 -31.25 -5.80
CA GLU A 240 -9.65 -30.65 -6.39
C GLU A 240 -10.00 -29.29 -5.78
N VAL A 241 -9.76 -29.09 -4.47
CA VAL A 241 -10.05 -27.79 -3.81
C VAL A 241 -9.22 -26.68 -4.44
N GLY A 242 -7.92 -26.91 -4.68
CA GLY A 242 -7.06 -25.97 -5.36
C GLY A 242 -7.48 -25.68 -6.80
N LYS A 243 -7.92 -26.71 -7.55
CA LYS A 243 -8.42 -26.54 -8.92
C LYS A 243 -9.71 -25.73 -8.96
N ASP A 244 -10.65 -26.00 -8.04
CA ASP A 244 -11.91 -25.27 -7.93
C ASP A 244 -11.66 -23.80 -7.58
N LEU A 245 -10.73 -23.52 -6.67
CA LEU A 245 -10.34 -22.15 -6.33
C LEU A 245 -9.64 -21.44 -7.50
N ALA A 246 -8.78 -22.14 -8.26
CA ALA A 246 -8.18 -21.57 -9.46
C ALA A 246 -9.23 -21.22 -10.52
N ALA A 247 -10.22 -22.10 -10.74
CA ALA A 247 -11.35 -21.84 -11.63
C ALA A 247 -12.21 -20.66 -11.14
N ALA A 248 -12.44 -20.57 -9.82
CA ALA A 248 -13.17 -19.48 -9.20
C ALA A 248 -12.44 -18.13 -9.32
N CYS A 249 -11.10 -18.11 -9.26
CA CYS A 249 -10.29 -16.93 -9.57
C CYS A 249 -10.47 -16.50 -11.02
N ALA A 250 -10.44 -17.44 -11.97
CA ALA A 250 -10.63 -17.13 -13.39
C ALA A 250 -12.02 -16.54 -13.68
N LEU A 251 -13.05 -17.09 -13.05
CA LEU A 251 -14.41 -16.56 -13.10
C LEU A 251 -14.52 -15.17 -12.48
N ALA A 252 -13.89 -14.95 -11.31
CA ALA A 252 -13.87 -13.66 -10.64
C ALA A 252 -13.18 -12.58 -11.49
N ALA A 253 -12.11 -12.93 -12.21
CA ALA A 253 -11.43 -12.01 -13.12
C ALA A 253 -12.32 -11.56 -14.29
N LYS A 254 -13.16 -12.46 -14.83
CA LYS A 254 -14.17 -12.12 -15.84
C LYS A 254 -15.21 -11.16 -15.28
N HIS A 255 -15.80 -11.50 -14.13
CA HIS A 255 -16.81 -10.65 -13.50
C HIS A 255 -16.26 -9.26 -13.17
N LEU A 256 -15.03 -9.17 -12.64
CA LEU A 256 -14.38 -7.90 -12.33
C LEU A 256 -14.19 -7.05 -13.60
N GLN A 257 -13.69 -7.64 -14.69
CA GLN A 257 -13.50 -6.95 -15.97
C GLN A 257 -14.84 -6.49 -16.58
N GLU A 258 -15.88 -7.32 -16.54
CA GLU A 258 -17.22 -6.98 -17.03
C GLU A 258 -17.84 -5.84 -16.21
N CYS A 259 -17.70 -5.87 -14.89
CA CYS A 259 -18.11 -4.77 -14.03
C CYS A 259 -17.35 -3.49 -14.38
N ARG A 260 -16.00 -3.51 -14.44
CA ARG A 260 -15.22 -2.31 -14.82
C ARG A 260 -15.63 -1.75 -16.17
N ALA A 261 -15.93 -2.61 -17.15
CA ALA A 261 -16.40 -2.16 -18.46
C ALA A 261 -17.77 -1.44 -18.40
N ARG A 262 -18.72 -1.94 -17.60
CA ARG A 262 -20.02 -1.26 -17.38
C ARG A 262 -19.88 0.10 -16.70
N HIS A 263 -18.88 0.25 -15.85
CA HIS A 263 -18.57 1.48 -15.10
C HIS A 263 -17.59 2.40 -15.85
N GLY A 264 -17.41 2.22 -17.16
CA GLY A 264 -16.58 3.12 -18.00
C GLY A 264 -15.06 2.94 -17.85
N ALA A 265 -14.60 2.01 -17.01
CA ALA A 265 -13.19 1.77 -16.72
C ALA A 265 -12.66 0.47 -17.37
N ALA A 266 -13.09 0.17 -18.60
CA ALA A 266 -12.81 -1.10 -19.27
C ALA A 266 -11.32 -1.44 -19.45
N ASN A 267 -10.43 -0.46 -19.38
CA ASN A 267 -9.01 -0.56 -19.74
C ASN A 267 -8.05 -0.48 -18.53
N ILE A 268 -8.51 -0.79 -17.32
CA ILE A 268 -7.61 -0.90 -16.16
C ILE A 268 -6.59 -2.02 -16.43
N PRO A 269 -5.28 -1.73 -16.60
CA PRO A 269 -4.33 -2.68 -17.18
C PRO A 269 -4.24 -4.03 -16.45
N VAL A 270 -4.21 -4.01 -15.12
CA VAL A 270 -4.06 -5.24 -14.32
C VAL A 270 -5.34 -6.06 -14.25
N VAL A 271 -6.52 -5.43 -14.34
CA VAL A 271 -7.80 -6.14 -14.45
C VAL A 271 -7.90 -6.85 -15.80
N VAL A 272 -7.51 -6.16 -16.87
CA VAL A 272 -7.43 -6.75 -18.21
C VAL A 272 -6.42 -7.90 -18.24
N ALA A 273 -5.24 -7.72 -17.64
CA ALA A 273 -4.23 -8.76 -17.53
C ALA A 273 -4.73 -9.98 -16.74
N ALA A 274 -5.42 -9.77 -15.62
CA ALA A 274 -6.02 -10.85 -14.83
C ALA A 274 -7.07 -11.62 -15.66
N CYS A 275 -8.00 -10.91 -16.30
CA CYS A 275 -9.02 -11.53 -17.14
C CYS A 275 -8.39 -12.33 -18.29
N GLY A 276 -7.42 -11.74 -18.99
CA GLY A 276 -6.72 -12.37 -20.11
C GLY A 276 -5.90 -13.60 -19.71
N LEU A 277 -5.05 -13.46 -18.69
CA LEU A 277 -4.14 -14.51 -18.25
C LEU A 277 -4.90 -15.73 -17.70
N LEU A 278 -5.82 -15.50 -16.76
CA LEU A 278 -6.48 -16.60 -16.02
C LEU A 278 -7.45 -17.39 -16.88
N ASN A 279 -7.95 -16.80 -17.97
CA ASN A 279 -8.92 -17.43 -18.86
C ASN A 279 -8.31 -17.84 -20.21
N GLY A 280 -7.00 -17.65 -20.42
CA GLY A 280 -6.36 -17.92 -21.71
C GLY A 280 -6.89 -17.05 -22.86
N ASP A 281 -7.40 -15.84 -22.56
CA ASP A 281 -7.97 -14.94 -23.55
C ASP A 281 -6.88 -14.04 -24.16
N GLU A 282 -6.38 -14.47 -25.33
CA GLU A 282 -5.36 -13.74 -26.07
C GLU A 282 -5.84 -12.37 -26.57
N ALA A 283 -7.14 -12.20 -26.86
CA ALA A 283 -7.68 -10.93 -27.31
C ALA A 283 -7.64 -9.89 -26.18
N MET A 284 -7.95 -10.31 -24.96
CA MET A 284 -7.74 -9.50 -23.75
C MET A 284 -6.26 -9.17 -23.55
N MET A 285 -5.38 -10.17 -23.65
CA MET A 285 -3.94 -9.94 -23.48
C MET A 285 -3.33 -9.01 -24.52
N LYS A 286 -3.90 -8.90 -25.73
CA LYS A 286 -3.49 -7.90 -26.74
C LYS A 286 -3.76 -6.45 -26.31
N ARG A 287 -4.71 -6.22 -25.40
CA ARG A 287 -5.05 -4.89 -24.87
C ARG A 287 -4.07 -4.41 -23.79
N VAL A 288 -3.36 -5.33 -23.14
CA VAL A 288 -2.31 -5.00 -22.17
C VAL A 288 -1.08 -4.46 -22.91
N ALA A 289 -0.60 -3.30 -22.48
CA ALA A 289 0.55 -2.64 -23.08
C ALA A 289 1.79 -3.56 -23.10
N SER A 290 2.51 -3.56 -24.23
CA SER A 290 3.74 -4.32 -24.40
C SER A 290 4.95 -3.55 -23.85
N TRP A 291 5.97 -4.31 -23.42
CA TRP A 291 7.25 -3.86 -22.86
C TRP A 291 8.43 -4.32 -23.74
N GLU A 292 8.18 -4.61 -25.02
CA GLU A 292 9.18 -5.12 -25.97
C GLU A 292 10.07 -4.04 -26.60
N LYS A 293 9.61 -2.78 -26.65
CA LYS A 293 10.40 -1.67 -27.19
C LYS A 293 11.35 -1.14 -26.10
N GLU A 294 12.45 -0.50 -26.51
CA GLU A 294 13.33 0.26 -25.59
C GLU A 294 12.48 1.12 -24.64
N LEU A 295 12.97 1.33 -23.41
CA LEU A 295 12.37 2.25 -22.45
C LEU A 295 11.83 3.44 -23.23
N PRO A 296 10.52 3.74 -23.17
CA PRO A 296 9.98 4.80 -23.99
C PRO A 296 10.80 6.08 -23.77
N ALA A 297 10.99 6.89 -24.82
CA ALA A 297 11.69 8.20 -24.69
C ALA A 297 11.05 9.11 -23.62
N HIS A 298 9.86 8.73 -23.16
CA HIS A 298 9.02 9.27 -22.09
C HIS A 298 8.96 8.36 -20.85
N SER A 299 10.01 7.57 -20.58
CA SER A 299 10.31 6.94 -19.28
C SER A 299 10.68 7.99 -18.22
N GLN A 300 9.89 9.06 -18.22
CA GLN A 300 9.86 10.09 -17.24
C GLN A 300 9.24 9.51 -15.97
N ASN A 301 9.99 8.66 -15.28
CA ASN A 301 9.61 8.23 -13.94
C ASN A 301 9.54 9.46 -13.01
N ALA A 302 8.93 9.29 -11.84
CA ALA A 302 8.77 10.38 -10.88
C ALA A 302 10.08 11.14 -10.59
N PHE A 303 11.22 10.44 -10.58
CA PHE A 303 12.52 11.07 -10.37
C PHE A 303 12.90 12.02 -11.50
N THR A 304 12.97 11.57 -12.76
CA THR A 304 13.42 12.45 -13.85
C THR A 304 12.43 13.58 -14.12
N ARG A 305 11.11 13.36 -13.96
CA ARG A 305 10.10 14.45 -14.00
C ARG A 305 10.36 15.53 -12.97
N SER A 306 10.81 15.14 -11.78
CA SER A 306 11.00 16.06 -10.66
C SER A 306 12.31 16.83 -10.76
N VAL A 307 13.36 16.23 -11.35
CA VAL A 307 14.72 16.81 -11.33
C VAL A 307 15.27 17.28 -12.67
N ARG A 308 14.68 16.89 -13.81
CA ARG A 308 15.16 17.26 -15.15
C ARG A 308 14.06 17.63 -16.15
N ASP A 309 13.02 16.81 -16.26
CA ASP A 309 12.06 16.85 -17.38
C ASP A 309 10.85 17.75 -17.13
N PHE A 310 11.00 18.80 -16.33
CA PHE A 310 9.94 19.73 -15.96
C PHE A 310 9.94 21.01 -16.81
N LYS A 311 8.78 21.66 -16.94
CA LYS A 311 8.71 23.05 -17.40
C LYS A 311 9.07 24.01 -16.25
N PRO A 312 9.67 25.18 -16.53
CA PRO A 312 9.92 26.18 -15.50
C PRO A 312 8.65 26.52 -14.69
N GLY A 313 8.75 26.48 -13.36
CA GLY A 313 7.63 26.70 -12.43
C GLY A 313 6.63 25.55 -12.32
N GLN A 314 6.83 24.43 -13.04
CA GLN A 314 5.93 23.27 -12.96
C GLN A 314 6.06 22.58 -11.61
N LYS A 315 4.92 22.42 -10.94
CA LYS A 315 4.78 21.64 -9.73
C LYS A 315 4.65 20.16 -10.07
N ASN A 316 5.60 19.34 -9.62
CA ASN A 316 5.58 17.89 -9.79
C ASN A 316 5.47 17.22 -8.43
N ALA A 317 4.36 16.52 -8.18
CA ALA A 317 4.21 15.72 -6.96
C ALA A 317 5.07 14.45 -7.07
N ILE A 318 5.79 14.12 -6.00
CA ILE A 318 6.46 12.82 -5.89
C ILE A 318 5.46 11.78 -5.37
N PRO A 319 5.57 10.51 -5.80
CA PRO A 319 4.65 9.46 -5.37
C PRO A 319 4.68 9.27 -3.85
N ALA A 320 3.49 9.22 -3.25
CA ALA A 320 3.30 8.87 -1.85
C ALA A 320 3.31 7.35 -1.63
N PHE A 321 3.02 6.57 -2.69
CA PHE A 321 2.98 5.10 -2.71
C PHE A 321 3.79 4.58 -3.90
N ALA A 322 4.23 3.32 -3.81
CA ALA A 322 4.87 2.61 -4.91
C ALA A 322 3.89 1.66 -5.62
N ASP A 323 2.59 1.97 -5.60
CA ASP A 323 1.57 1.15 -6.26
C ASP A 323 1.80 1.10 -7.77
N ASP A 324 2.07 2.24 -8.40
CA ASP A 324 2.36 2.34 -9.84
C ASP A 324 3.45 1.35 -10.30
N PRO A 325 4.66 1.30 -9.69
CA PRO A 325 5.64 0.30 -10.07
C PRO A 325 5.21 -1.14 -9.73
N MET A 326 4.43 -1.37 -8.66
CA MET A 326 3.91 -2.71 -8.37
C MET A 326 2.87 -3.16 -9.41
N TYR A 327 1.93 -2.30 -9.82
CA TYR A 327 1.00 -2.55 -10.92
C TYR A 327 1.75 -2.78 -12.24
N GLY A 328 2.77 -1.96 -12.52
CA GLY A 328 3.65 -2.08 -13.67
C GLY A 328 4.36 -3.43 -13.72
N TYR A 329 4.91 -3.87 -12.59
CA TYR A 329 5.52 -5.21 -12.45
C TYR A 329 4.52 -6.31 -12.81
N TYR A 330 3.39 -6.41 -12.11
CA TYR A 330 2.46 -7.54 -12.29
C TYR A 330 1.80 -7.55 -13.66
N THR A 331 1.49 -6.39 -14.24
CA THR A 331 0.98 -6.29 -15.61
C THR A 331 2.02 -6.70 -16.64
N GLY A 332 3.26 -6.23 -16.48
CA GLY A 332 4.35 -6.53 -17.39
C GLY A 332 4.75 -8.01 -17.39
N VAL A 333 4.95 -8.62 -16.21
CA VAL A 333 5.29 -10.05 -16.14
C VAL A 333 4.13 -10.94 -16.59
N SER A 334 2.88 -10.53 -16.37
CA SER A 334 1.72 -11.25 -16.90
C SER A 334 1.63 -11.17 -18.42
N LYS A 335 2.00 -10.03 -19.01
CA LYS A 335 2.03 -9.83 -20.46
C LYS A 335 3.11 -10.66 -21.14
N HIS A 336 4.32 -10.68 -20.58
CA HIS A 336 5.50 -11.26 -21.23
C HIS A 336 5.89 -12.64 -20.72
N ARG A 337 5.22 -13.10 -19.65
CA ARG A 337 5.57 -14.32 -18.92
C ARG A 337 7.04 -14.36 -18.50
N SER A 338 7.60 -13.17 -18.27
CA SER A 338 9.02 -12.94 -18.00
C SER A 338 9.21 -11.48 -17.61
N MET A 339 10.41 -11.13 -17.18
CA MET A 339 10.82 -9.74 -16.91
C MET A 339 11.63 -9.20 -18.10
N PRO A 340 10.99 -8.53 -19.07
CA PRO A 340 11.72 -7.94 -20.17
C PRO A 340 12.59 -6.78 -19.68
N ARG A 341 13.72 -6.55 -20.38
CA ARG A 341 14.73 -5.56 -19.98
C ARG A 341 14.17 -4.14 -19.74
N PRO A 342 13.22 -3.60 -20.52
CA PRO A 342 12.62 -2.28 -20.26
C PRO A 342 11.86 -2.22 -18.93
N LEU A 343 11.11 -3.27 -18.59
CA LEU A 343 10.41 -3.36 -17.30
C LEU A 343 11.42 -3.44 -16.15
N ALA A 344 12.47 -4.25 -16.30
CA ALA A 344 13.53 -4.36 -15.30
C ALA A 344 14.23 -3.01 -15.03
N LEU A 345 14.52 -2.25 -16.09
CA LEU A 345 15.09 -0.91 -15.95
C LEU A 345 14.14 0.04 -15.25
N GLU A 346 12.85 0.00 -15.57
CA GLU A 346 11.87 0.85 -14.91
C GLU A 346 11.79 0.54 -13.42
N MET A 347 11.69 -0.74 -13.05
CA MET A 347 11.68 -1.16 -11.64
C MET A 347 12.93 -0.68 -10.91
N ALA A 348 14.11 -0.85 -11.51
CA ALA A 348 15.37 -0.41 -10.92
C ALA A 348 15.46 1.12 -10.80
N LEU A 349 14.93 1.87 -11.78
CA LEU A 349 14.87 3.33 -11.73
C LEU A 349 13.89 3.85 -10.67
N TYR A 350 12.73 3.22 -10.49
CA TYR A 350 11.81 3.58 -9.40
C TYR A 350 12.42 3.28 -8.04
N ALA A 351 12.90 2.05 -7.87
CA ALA A 351 13.49 1.57 -6.63
C ALA A 351 14.63 2.47 -6.16
N TYR A 352 15.47 2.93 -7.10
CA TYR A 352 16.64 3.77 -6.84
C TYR A 352 16.34 5.28 -6.80
N GLY A 353 15.61 5.78 -7.78
CA GLY A 353 15.41 7.22 -7.99
C GLY A 353 14.40 7.85 -7.02
N VAL A 354 13.27 7.19 -6.73
CA VAL A 354 12.22 7.82 -5.91
C VAL A 354 12.68 8.05 -4.47
N PRO A 355 13.34 7.11 -3.78
CA PRO A 355 13.91 7.38 -2.45
C PRO A 355 14.94 8.52 -2.44
N MET A 356 15.64 8.79 -3.55
CA MET A 356 16.51 9.96 -3.64
C MET A 356 15.74 11.28 -3.60
N LEU A 357 14.52 11.35 -4.15
CA LEU A 357 13.65 12.52 -4.01
C LEU A 357 13.30 12.76 -2.54
N TRP A 358 12.97 11.68 -1.82
CA TRP A 358 12.69 11.72 -0.38
C TRP A 358 13.90 12.18 0.43
N GLN A 359 15.11 11.73 0.09
CA GLN A 359 16.35 12.19 0.72
C GLN A 359 16.64 13.66 0.41
N MET A 360 16.36 14.14 -0.81
CA MET A 360 16.50 15.56 -1.16
C MET A 360 15.52 16.47 -0.39
N TYR A 361 14.33 15.96 -0.09
CA TYR A 361 13.33 16.64 0.72
C TYR A 361 13.68 16.67 2.22
N SER A 362 14.28 15.58 2.74
CA SER A 362 14.49 15.36 4.16
C SER A 362 15.83 15.89 4.69
N ASP A 363 15.87 17.15 5.12
CA ASP A 363 17.08 17.85 5.56
C ASP A 363 17.38 17.79 7.07
N ASN A 364 16.45 17.34 7.90
CA ASN A 364 16.50 17.56 9.35
C ASN A 364 16.35 16.32 10.24
N ALA A 365 16.40 15.10 9.69
CA ALA A 365 16.57 13.89 10.50
C ALA A 365 16.97 12.68 9.63
N PRO A 366 17.51 11.60 10.22
CA PRO A 366 17.99 10.43 9.47
C PRO A 366 16.87 9.66 8.75
N VAL A 367 17.19 9.15 7.57
CA VAL A 367 16.32 8.26 6.78
C VAL A 367 16.98 6.87 6.81
N PRO A 368 16.71 6.04 7.85
CA PRO A 368 17.26 4.69 7.89
C PRO A 368 16.74 3.88 6.69
N PRO A 369 17.46 2.83 6.26
CA PRO A 369 17.06 2.05 5.10
C PRO A 369 15.66 1.47 5.28
N GLY A 370 14.92 1.35 4.19
CA GLY A 370 13.56 0.82 4.19
C GLY A 370 12.50 1.75 4.78
N ILE A 371 12.91 2.89 5.34
CA ILE A 371 12.03 3.98 5.75
C ILE A 371 12.12 5.06 4.69
N ASN A 372 11.01 5.28 3.99
CA ASN A 372 10.85 6.48 3.19
C ASN A 372 9.88 7.39 3.93
N ARG A 373 10.24 8.66 4.11
CA ARG A 373 9.52 9.58 4.99
C ARG A 373 8.21 10.04 4.39
N PHE A 374 7.20 9.19 4.46
CA PHE A 374 5.87 9.51 3.94
C PHE A 374 5.21 10.67 4.69
N ASP A 375 4.57 11.53 3.92
CA ASP A 375 3.64 12.58 4.36
C ASP A 375 2.32 12.30 3.64
N LEU A 376 1.18 12.27 4.37
CA LEU A 376 -0.15 12.21 3.76
C LEU A 376 -0.46 13.45 2.92
N THR A 377 0.40 14.48 2.99
CA THR A 377 0.34 15.63 2.12
C THR A 377 1.37 15.53 1.01
N SER A 378 0.91 15.70 -0.24
CA SER A 378 1.77 15.61 -1.43
C SER A 378 3.00 16.51 -1.31
N ILE A 379 4.18 15.92 -1.52
CA ILE A 379 5.45 16.66 -1.61
C ILE A 379 5.72 16.98 -3.06
N ASN A 380 6.10 18.22 -3.32
CA ASN A 380 6.25 18.71 -4.67
C ASN A 380 7.66 19.19 -4.93
N PHE A 381 8.08 19.04 -6.18
CA PHE A 381 9.29 19.60 -6.72
C PHE A 381 8.92 20.71 -7.71
N ILE A 382 9.67 21.81 -7.66
CA ILE A 382 9.60 22.94 -8.58
C ILE A 382 11.02 23.22 -9.01
N ASP A 383 11.24 23.30 -10.32
CA ASP A 383 12.55 23.61 -10.92
C ASP A 383 13.71 22.75 -10.40
N GLY A 384 13.45 21.45 -10.23
CA GLY A 384 14.46 20.47 -9.83
C GLY A 384 14.74 20.39 -8.33
N LYS A 385 13.96 21.12 -7.52
CA LYS A 385 14.17 21.23 -6.07
C LYS A 385 12.86 21.00 -5.33
N PRO A 386 12.89 20.47 -4.10
CA PRO A 386 11.69 20.41 -3.28
C PRO A 386 11.12 21.82 -3.06
N GLU A 387 9.81 21.98 -3.23
CA GLU A 387 9.06 23.23 -3.00
C GLU A 387 9.32 23.76 -1.57
N HIS A 388 9.43 22.83 -0.62
CA HIS A 388 9.83 23.08 0.76
C HIS A 388 10.71 21.92 1.24
N LEU A 389 11.70 22.22 2.06
CA LEU A 389 12.40 21.19 2.84
C LEU A 389 11.54 20.70 3.99
N ARG A 390 11.86 19.52 4.52
CA ARG A 390 11.20 18.97 5.71
C ARG A 390 11.31 19.94 6.90
N SER A 391 12.46 20.55 7.18
CA SER A 391 12.56 21.53 8.27
C SER A 391 11.63 22.76 8.13
N GLN A 392 11.18 23.05 6.91
CA GLN A 392 10.42 24.25 6.57
C GLN A 392 8.91 24.03 6.62
N ARG A 393 8.44 22.79 6.40
CA ARG A 393 7.02 22.47 6.54
C ARG A 393 6.68 22.39 8.04
N LYS A 394 5.77 23.25 8.48
CA LYS A 394 5.18 23.16 9.83
C LYS A 394 3.86 22.45 9.69
N GLY A 395 3.58 21.46 10.54
CA GLY A 395 2.23 20.91 10.63
C GLY A 395 1.21 22.00 11.03
N PRO A 396 -0.10 21.76 10.91
CA PRO A 396 -1.16 22.74 11.23
C PRO A 396 -1.09 23.34 12.65
N ARG A 397 -0.29 22.75 13.55
CA ARG A 397 -0.03 23.22 14.93
C ARG A 397 1.44 23.60 15.20
N GLY A 398 2.25 23.80 14.15
CA GLY A 398 3.67 24.17 14.30
C GLY A 398 4.62 23.02 14.65
N GLY A 399 4.13 21.77 14.75
CA GLY A 399 4.91 20.59 15.13
C GLY A 399 5.66 19.90 13.96
N SER A 400 6.48 18.91 14.31
CA SER A 400 7.32 18.11 13.39
C SER A 400 6.50 17.33 12.36
N ILE A 401 7.12 17.07 11.20
CA ILE A 401 6.50 16.43 10.04
C ILE A 401 6.47 14.90 10.17
N PRO A 402 5.42 14.26 9.62
CA PRO A 402 5.30 12.82 9.42
C PRO A 402 6.58 12.04 9.09
N VAL A 403 6.65 10.81 9.65
CA VAL A 403 7.48 9.70 9.16
C VAL A 403 6.54 8.51 8.93
N GLY A 404 5.92 8.41 7.76
CA GLY A 404 4.98 7.31 7.49
C GLY A 404 5.60 6.03 6.91
N SER A 405 4.82 4.95 6.91
CA SER A 405 5.28 3.57 6.75
C SER A 405 5.01 2.91 5.40
N ARG A 406 4.17 3.46 4.49
CA ARG A 406 3.68 2.67 3.34
C ARG A 406 4.62 2.62 2.14
N PHE A 407 5.17 3.76 1.70
CA PHE A 407 6.10 3.80 0.56
C PHE A 407 7.38 2.99 0.81
N GLY A 408 7.88 2.96 2.05
CA GLY A 408 9.12 2.25 2.42
C GLY A 408 9.07 0.75 2.05
N PRO A 409 8.22 -0.04 2.70
CA PRO A 409 7.98 -1.46 2.41
C PRO A 409 7.59 -1.75 0.95
N GLN A 410 6.76 -0.91 0.32
CA GLN A 410 6.42 -1.08 -1.09
C GLN A 410 7.66 -0.96 -1.99
N ASN A 411 8.44 0.11 -1.81
CA ASN A 411 9.69 0.30 -2.54
C ASN A 411 10.70 -0.80 -2.25
N MET A 412 10.74 -1.33 -1.02
CA MET A 412 11.59 -2.49 -0.68
C MET A 412 11.25 -3.72 -1.53
N ALA A 413 9.97 -4.01 -1.79
CA ALA A 413 9.58 -5.07 -2.72
C ALA A 413 10.08 -4.79 -4.15
N VAL A 414 9.96 -3.54 -4.63
CA VAL A 414 10.50 -3.12 -5.93
C VAL A 414 12.03 -3.25 -6.00
N CYS A 415 12.74 -2.92 -4.92
CA CYS A 415 14.19 -3.16 -4.80
C CYS A 415 14.51 -4.65 -5.01
N GLY A 416 13.69 -5.55 -4.47
CA GLY A 416 13.88 -6.99 -4.63
C GLY A 416 13.81 -7.45 -6.08
N TRP A 417 12.80 -7.00 -6.83
CA TRP A 417 12.71 -7.28 -8.27
C TRP A 417 13.88 -6.68 -9.06
N ALA A 418 14.27 -5.44 -8.74
CA ALA A 418 15.41 -4.78 -9.38
C ALA A 418 16.72 -5.54 -9.11
N LEU A 419 16.96 -6.00 -7.89
CA LEU A 419 18.13 -6.79 -7.51
C LEU A 419 18.20 -8.14 -8.25
N GLN A 420 17.07 -8.85 -8.34
CA GLN A 420 16.99 -10.09 -9.12
C GLN A 420 17.29 -9.84 -10.61
N ALA A 421 16.85 -8.71 -11.17
CA ALA A 421 17.13 -8.35 -12.55
C ALA A 421 18.60 -7.95 -12.76
N ILE A 422 19.17 -7.13 -11.87
CA ILE A 422 20.59 -6.73 -11.91
C ILE A 422 21.51 -7.96 -11.80
N LYS A 423 21.12 -8.97 -11.00
CA LYS A 423 21.87 -10.23 -10.88
C LYS A 423 21.96 -11.01 -12.20
N GLN A 424 20.98 -10.85 -13.10
CA GLN A 424 21.03 -11.43 -14.45
C GLN A 424 21.73 -10.54 -15.47
N ASP A 425 21.50 -9.23 -15.38
CA ASP A 425 22.07 -8.25 -16.29
C ASP A 425 22.60 -7.05 -15.50
N ALA A 426 23.90 -7.11 -15.18
CA ALA A 426 24.59 -6.04 -14.46
C ALA A 426 24.59 -4.69 -15.22
N SER A 427 24.33 -4.69 -16.54
CA SER A 427 24.22 -3.44 -17.31
C SER A 427 23.02 -2.58 -16.89
N ILE A 428 21.99 -3.19 -16.27
CA ILE A 428 20.86 -2.47 -15.67
C ILE A 428 21.35 -1.45 -14.63
N ALA A 429 22.22 -1.88 -13.70
CA ALA A 429 22.75 -1.02 -12.65
C ALA A 429 23.57 0.14 -13.23
N ALA A 430 24.41 -0.14 -14.24
CA ALA A 430 25.20 0.87 -14.94
C ALA A 430 24.31 1.91 -15.65
N GLN A 431 23.24 1.46 -16.29
CA GLN A 431 22.29 2.32 -16.98
C GLN A 431 21.50 3.19 -16.00
N VAL A 432 20.99 2.62 -14.90
CA VAL A 432 20.32 3.38 -13.83
C VAL A 432 21.23 4.49 -13.30
N LYS A 433 22.48 4.15 -12.97
CA LYS A 433 23.48 5.13 -12.52
C LYS A 433 23.68 6.26 -13.54
N SER A 434 23.84 5.90 -14.81
CA SER A 434 24.04 6.87 -15.90
C SER A 434 22.83 7.79 -16.07
N THR A 435 21.61 7.24 -16.08
CA THR A 435 20.36 7.99 -16.18
C THR A 435 20.19 8.96 -15.02
N VAL A 436 20.45 8.52 -13.79
CA VAL A 436 20.35 9.37 -12.60
C VAL A 436 21.42 10.45 -12.57
N ALA A 437 22.67 10.13 -12.91
CA ALA A 437 23.74 11.10 -13.02
C ALA A 437 23.42 12.20 -14.05
N ALA A 438 22.91 11.79 -15.22
CA ALA A 438 22.49 12.71 -16.27
C ALA A 438 21.31 13.58 -15.83
N ALA A 439 20.37 13.04 -15.07
CA ALA A 439 19.22 13.79 -14.55
C ALA A 439 19.61 14.80 -13.46
N LEU A 440 20.58 14.48 -12.61
CA LEU A 440 21.04 15.37 -11.56
C LEU A 440 22.01 16.46 -12.04
N GLY A 441 22.71 16.23 -13.16
CA GLY A 441 23.80 17.11 -13.61
C GLY A 441 25.00 17.14 -12.67
N LYS A 442 25.11 16.19 -11.73
CA LYS A 442 26.18 16.07 -10.71
C LYS A 442 26.42 14.60 -10.35
N PRO A 443 27.53 14.27 -9.66
CA PRO A 443 27.79 12.91 -9.20
C PRO A 443 26.64 12.37 -8.33
N VAL A 444 26.33 11.09 -8.51
CA VAL A 444 25.28 10.40 -7.76
C VAL A 444 25.77 10.09 -6.34
N PRO A 445 24.99 10.39 -5.28
CA PRO A 445 25.42 10.17 -3.88
C PRO A 445 25.81 8.73 -3.55
N HIS A 446 25.12 7.75 -4.16
CA HIS A 446 25.34 6.32 -3.92
C HIS A 446 25.68 5.60 -5.24
N PRO A 447 26.91 5.75 -5.77
CA PRO A 447 27.24 5.35 -7.15
C PRO A 447 27.24 3.84 -7.39
N ASP A 448 27.12 3.03 -6.34
CA ASP A 448 26.88 1.58 -6.39
C ASP A 448 25.39 1.31 -6.19
N VAL A 449 24.67 1.18 -7.31
CA VAL A 449 23.21 1.00 -7.33
C VAL A 449 22.81 -0.31 -6.65
N GLN A 450 23.55 -1.39 -6.88
CA GLN A 450 23.23 -2.70 -6.31
C GLN A 450 23.36 -2.68 -4.79
N LYS A 451 24.50 -2.21 -4.27
CA LYS A 451 24.72 -2.12 -2.82
C LYS A 451 23.70 -1.20 -2.13
N TRP A 452 23.29 -0.14 -2.81
CA TRP A 452 22.25 0.75 -2.30
C TRP A 452 20.89 0.04 -2.22
N LEU A 453 20.51 -0.74 -3.24
CA LEU A 453 19.27 -1.52 -3.22
C LEU A 453 19.29 -2.62 -2.14
N GLU A 454 20.44 -3.28 -1.94
CA GLU A 454 20.64 -4.25 -0.85
C GLU A 454 20.51 -3.61 0.53
N ARG A 455 21.02 -2.37 0.69
CA ARG A 455 20.85 -1.60 1.92
C ARG A 455 19.37 -1.29 2.14
N GLU A 456 18.66 -0.75 1.15
CA GLU A 456 17.25 -0.39 1.30
C GLU A 456 16.36 -1.60 1.59
N LEU A 457 16.59 -2.74 0.95
CA LEU A 457 15.81 -3.95 1.18
C LEU A 457 16.30 -4.73 2.41
N GLY A 458 17.50 -5.30 2.35
CA GLY A 458 18.02 -6.25 3.34
C GLY A 458 18.24 -5.59 4.71
N SER A 459 18.83 -4.40 4.74
CA SER A 459 18.95 -3.64 6.00
C SER A 459 17.65 -2.94 6.38
N GLY A 460 16.78 -2.61 5.42
CA GLY A 460 15.45 -2.06 5.72
C GLY A 460 14.57 -3.03 6.49
N LEU A 461 14.65 -4.34 6.18
CA LEU A 461 13.96 -5.36 6.97
C LEU A 461 14.42 -5.36 8.44
N ARG A 462 15.68 -5.00 8.74
CA ARG A 462 16.14 -4.83 10.13
C ARG A 462 15.53 -3.63 10.82
N THR A 463 15.44 -2.51 10.10
CA THR A 463 14.75 -1.32 10.60
C THR A 463 13.32 -1.70 11.01
N TRP A 464 12.60 -2.39 10.15
CA TRP A 464 11.20 -2.77 10.39
C TRP A 464 11.02 -3.86 11.46
N GLU A 465 11.96 -4.79 11.59
CA GLU A 465 11.98 -5.73 12.72
C GLU A 465 12.15 -5.00 14.06
N ALA A 466 13.05 -4.01 14.11
CA ALA A 466 13.23 -3.17 15.30
C ALA A 466 11.98 -2.32 15.59
N VAL A 467 11.33 -1.75 14.57
CA VAL A 467 10.05 -1.05 14.73
C VAL A 467 8.99 -1.99 15.32
N LEU A 468 8.83 -3.20 14.77
CA LEU A 468 7.87 -4.18 15.30
C LEU A 468 8.18 -4.56 16.76
N ASN A 469 9.46 -4.67 17.12
CA ASN A 469 9.87 -4.96 18.50
C ASN A 469 9.59 -3.80 19.46
N GLU A 470 9.78 -2.56 19.01
CA GLU A 470 9.62 -1.36 19.84
C GLU A 470 8.14 -1.02 20.05
N TYR A 471 7.33 -1.03 19.00
CA TYR A 471 5.92 -0.66 19.04
C TYR A 471 5.01 -1.84 19.39
N GLY A 472 5.44 -3.07 19.10
CA GLY A 472 4.59 -4.26 19.19
C GLY A 472 3.59 -4.40 18.03
N TYR A 473 3.68 -3.54 17.01
CA TYR A 473 2.93 -3.57 15.75
C TYR A 473 3.70 -2.77 14.68
N ILE A 474 3.24 -2.81 13.42
CA ILE A 474 3.73 -1.95 12.33
C ILE A 474 2.86 -0.68 12.27
N PRO A 475 3.37 0.49 12.72
CA PRO A 475 2.60 1.72 12.76
C PRO A 475 2.34 2.27 11.35
N THR A 476 1.15 2.81 11.09
CA THR A 476 0.83 3.49 9.81
C THR A 476 1.77 4.67 9.57
N GLY A 477 2.13 5.40 10.62
CA GLY A 477 3.24 6.34 10.53
C GLY A 477 3.73 6.86 11.86
N ILE A 478 5.04 6.83 12.06
CA ILE A 478 5.76 7.22 13.27
C ILE A 478 5.90 8.75 13.33
N GLY A 479 5.58 9.36 14.47
CA GLY A 479 5.71 10.82 14.64
C GLY A 479 4.85 11.63 13.66
N CYS A 480 3.80 11.01 13.12
CA CYS A 480 2.86 11.60 12.20
C CYS A 480 1.82 12.48 12.90
N GLN A 481 1.14 13.33 12.11
CA GLN A 481 0.04 14.15 12.61
C GLN A 481 -1.14 13.27 13.09
N SER A 482 -2.15 13.92 13.64
CA SER A 482 -3.37 13.21 14.01
C SER A 482 -4.17 12.82 12.76
N ALA A 483 -4.57 11.55 12.63
CA ALA A 483 -5.52 11.09 11.60
C ALA A 483 -6.93 11.64 11.83
N MET A 484 -7.27 11.84 13.09
CA MET A 484 -8.52 12.42 13.57
C MET A 484 -8.22 13.34 14.75
N PRO A 485 -9.11 14.27 15.16
CA PRO A 485 -8.88 15.12 16.31
C PRO A 485 -8.43 14.33 17.56
N GLY A 486 -7.16 14.46 17.94
CA GLY A 486 -6.58 13.81 19.12
C GLY A 486 -6.08 12.37 18.93
N VAL A 487 -6.06 11.83 17.72
CA VAL A 487 -5.58 10.45 17.47
C VAL A 487 -4.44 10.44 16.47
N LEU A 488 -3.24 10.05 16.92
CA LEU A 488 -2.03 10.04 16.11
C LEU A 488 -1.97 8.82 15.17
N TRP A 489 -1.39 8.99 13.99
CA TRP A 489 -1.19 7.90 13.03
C TRP A 489 -0.26 6.79 13.53
N ASP A 490 0.61 7.08 14.51
CA ASP A 490 1.48 6.06 15.10
C ASP A 490 0.71 5.14 16.04
N GLU A 491 -0.54 5.45 16.40
CA GLU A 491 -1.40 4.59 17.22
C GLU A 491 -2.13 3.52 16.41
N PHE A 492 -2.02 3.54 15.08
CA PHE A 492 -2.66 2.58 14.18
C PHE A 492 -1.66 1.56 13.68
N SER A 493 -2.00 0.28 13.84
CA SER A 493 -1.37 -0.81 13.11
C SER A 493 -1.95 -0.86 11.70
N ASP A 494 -1.08 -1.02 10.69
CA ASP A 494 -1.42 -0.95 9.26
C ASP A 494 -1.20 -2.30 8.56
N ASN A 495 -2.27 -2.90 8.04
CA ASN A 495 -2.19 -4.18 7.33
C ASN A 495 -1.37 -4.11 6.04
N GLY A 496 -1.45 -3.00 5.30
CA GLY A 496 -0.66 -2.77 4.09
C GLY A 496 0.83 -2.78 4.40
N GLY A 497 1.23 -2.18 5.52
CA GLY A 497 2.60 -2.27 6.05
C GLY A 497 3.08 -3.71 6.21
N TYR A 498 2.29 -4.59 6.83
CA TYR A 498 2.64 -6.02 6.93
C TYR A 498 2.72 -6.69 5.56
N ALA A 499 1.72 -6.49 4.70
CA ALA A 499 1.65 -7.11 3.38
C ALA A 499 2.88 -6.79 2.53
N HIS A 500 3.29 -5.52 2.50
CA HIS A 500 4.44 -5.08 1.73
C HIS A 500 5.77 -5.52 2.36
N LEU A 501 5.88 -5.56 3.70
CA LEU A 501 7.08 -6.11 4.37
C LEU A 501 7.24 -7.62 4.14
N ILE A 502 6.15 -8.38 4.14
CA ILE A 502 6.16 -9.81 3.80
C ILE A 502 6.58 -9.99 2.35
N SER A 503 6.04 -9.19 1.42
CA SER A 503 6.46 -9.22 0.02
C SER A 503 7.93 -8.85 -0.15
N ALA A 504 8.41 -7.81 0.53
CA ALA A 504 9.81 -7.41 0.53
C ALA A 504 10.72 -8.54 1.04
N ALA A 505 10.38 -9.16 2.17
CA ALA A 505 11.11 -10.30 2.72
C ALA A 505 11.14 -11.49 1.75
N ALA A 506 10.02 -11.79 1.08
CA ALA A 506 9.96 -12.82 0.06
C ALA A 506 10.90 -12.52 -1.12
N GLN A 507 10.92 -11.27 -1.62
CA GLN A 507 11.83 -10.89 -2.70
C GLN A 507 13.31 -10.90 -2.28
N TRP A 508 13.60 -10.56 -1.03
CA TRP A 508 14.95 -10.63 -0.46
C TRP A 508 15.45 -12.07 -0.38
N VAL A 509 14.62 -12.98 0.12
CA VAL A 509 14.91 -14.43 0.15
C VAL A 509 15.18 -14.96 -1.26
N GLN A 510 14.34 -14.62 -2.24
CA GLN A 510 14.55 -15.04 -3.62
C GLN A 510 15.88 -14.51 -4.18
N TYR A 511 16.20 -13.24 -3.96
CA TYR A 511 17.47 -12.65 -4.39
C TYR A 511 18.70 -13.37 -3.82
N LEU A 512 18.71 -13.58 -2.50
CA LEU A 512 19.79 -14.28 -1.80
C LEU A 512 19.98 -15.71 -2.33
N GLU A 513 18.88 -16.39 -2.65
CA GLU A 513 18.89 -17.76 -3.18
C GLU A 513 19.10 -17.84 -4.70
N GLY A 514 19.23 -16.69 -5.39
CA GLY A 514 19.38 -16.67 -6.86
C GLY A 514 18.12 -17.09 -7.62
N LYS A 515 16.96 -17.04 -6.96
CA LYS A 515 15.64 -17.26 -7.56
C LYS A 515 15.12 -15.96 -8.19
N GLN A 516 14.13 -16.11 -9.06
CA GLN A 516 13.53 -15.04 -9.84
C GLN A 516 12.01 -15.14 -9.72
N ASP A 517 11.35 -14.07 -9.30
CA ASP A 517 9.92 -14.12 -9.01
C ASP A 517 9.06 -14.38 -10.25
N TRP A 518 9.42 -13.77 -11.39
CA TRP A 518 8.69 -13.94 -12.65
C TRP A 518 8.86 -15.32 -13.28
N LYS A 519 9.75 -16.19 -12.77
CA LYS A 519 9.85 -17.58 -13.24
C LYS A 519 8.58 -18.38 -12.97
N ALA A 520 7.74 -17.93 -12.05
CA ALA A 520 6.44 -18.55 -11.84
C ALA A 520 5.53 -18.44 -13.08
N TRP A 521 5.73 -17.45 -13.96
CA TRP A 521 4.89 -17.23 -15.15
C TRP A 521 5.29 -18.05 -16.38
N GLU A 522 6.46 -18.70 -16.34
CA GLU A 522 6.85 -19.71 -17.35
C GLU A 522 5.93 -20.92 -17.26
#